data_AF-A0A2U8WUY9-F1
#
_entry.id   AF-A0A2U8WUY9-F1
#
_cell.length_a   1.000
_cell.length_b   1.000
_cell.length_c   1.000
_cell.angle_alpha   90.00
_cell.angle_beta   90.00
_cell.angle_gamma   90.00
#
_symmetry.space_group_name_H-M   'P 1'
#
loop_
_entity.id
_entity.type
_entity.pdbx_description
1 polymer ?
#
loop_
_entity_poly.entity_id
_entity_poly.type
_entity_poly.pdbx_seq_one_letter_code
_entity_poly.pdbx_strand_id
1 'polypeptide(L)'
;MTDPLLTPYDTADYLDSPERIAAYLDAVLAEDDPALAAHAFDAVARARGLARGEAQDGAPHLAVVMGLLHRLGLRMSVAPLAGS
;
A
#
# COMPACT_ATOMS: atom_id res chain seq x y z
N MET A 1 4.04 37.78 -7.24
CA MET A 1 4.13 36.87 -6.09
C MET A 1 3.75 35.51 -6.65
N THR A 2 4.75 34.65 -6.91
CA THR A 2 4.53 33.38 -7.60
C THR A 2 4.15 32.35 -6.54
N ASP A 3 2.89 31.93 -6.51
CA ASP A 3 2.46 30.80 -5.69
C ASP A 3 3.30 29.57 -6.09
N PRO A 4 4.08 28.97 -5.19
CA PRO A 4 4.78 27.74 -5.50
C PRO A 4 3.70 26.71 -5.83
N LEU A 5 3.72 26.20 -7.06
CA LEU A 5 2.87 25.09 -7.51
C LEU A 5 3.30 23.83 -6.76
N LEU A 6 2.95 23.75 -5.46
CA LEU A 6 3.12 22.56 -4.65
C LEU A 6 2.05 21.59 -5.14
N THR A 7 2.45 20.68 -6.01
CA THR A 7 1.65 19.49 -6.30
C THR A 7 1.37 18.78 -4.98
N PRO A 8 0.11 18.44 -4.66
CA PRO A 8 -0.19 17.69 -3.46
C PRO A 8 0.63 16.40 -3.45
N TYR A 9 1.36 16.15 -2.38
CA TYR A 9 2.17 14.94 -2.22
C TYR A 9 1.23 13.73 -2.19
N ASP A 10 1.32 12.85 -3.18
CA ASP A 10 0.68 11.54 -3.15
C ASP A 10 1.76 10.47 -3.01
N THR A 11 1.70 9.70 -1.92
CA THR A 11 2.61 8.56 -1.70
C THR A 11 2.59 7.58 -2.88
N ALA A 12 1.45 7.47 -3.58
CA ALA A 12 1.31 6.61 -4.75
C ALA A 12 2.34 6.93 -5.86
N ASP A 13 2.74 8.20 -6.01
CA ASP A 13 3.68 8.63 -7.06
C ASP A 13 5.10 8.07 -6.85
N TYR A 14 5.42 7.65 -5.62
CA TYR A 14 6.74 7.15 -5.24
C TYR A 14 6.83 5.63 -5.17
N LEU A 15 5.70 4.92 -5.29
CA LEU A 15 5.57 3.46 -5.20
C LEU A 15 5.69 2.77 -6.57
N ASP A 16 6.75 3.11 -7.29
CA ASP A 16 7.04 2.66 -8.67
C ASP A 16 7.68 1.26 -8.74
N SER A 17 8.35 0.81 -7.69
CA SER A 17 9.08 -0.47 -7.64
C SER A 17 8.54 -1.42 -6.55
N PRO A 18 8.63 -2.75 -6.75
CA PRO A 18 8.30 -3.73 -5.72
C PRO A 18 9.05 -3.49 -4.40
N GLU A 19 10.33 -3.10 -4.46
CA GLU A 19 11.17 -2.87 -3.30
C GLU A 19 10.70 -1.67 -2.49
N ARG A 20 10.29 -0.58 -3.16
CA ARG A 20 9.73 0.60 -2.48
C ARG A 20 8.37 0.29 -1.86
N ILE A 21 7.54 -0.50 -2.54
CA ILE A 21 6.25 -0.97 -2.00
C ILE A 21 6.48 -1.82 -0.75
N ALA A 22 7.44 -2.74 -0.79
CA ALA A 22 7.77 -3.58 0.35
C ALA A 22 8.27 -2.75 1.54
N ALA A 23 9.24 -1.84 1.32
CA ALA A 23 9.78 -0.99 2.36
C ALA A 23 8.73 -0.05 2.97
N TYR A 24 7.83 0.50 2.14
CA TYR A 24 6.74 1.35 2.61
C TYR A 24 5.73 0.58 3.47
N LEU A 25 5.28 -0.59 3.01
CA LEU A 25 4.34 -1.42 3.75
C LEU A 25 4.95 -1.95 5.05
N ASP A 26 6.23 -2.33 5.04
CA ASP A 26 6.93 -2.78 6.24
C ASP A 26 6.99 -1.67 7.30
N ALA A 27 7.36 -0.45 6.89
CA ALA A 27 7.37 0.71 7.78
C ALA A 27 5.98 1.01 8.35
N VAL A 28 4.93 0.97 7.52
CA VAL A 28 3.56 1.25 7.96
C VAL A 28 3.03 0.17 8.92
N LEU A 29 3.30 -1.11 8.64
CA LEU A 29 2.84 -2.21 9.48
C LEU A 29 3.57 -2.25 10.83
N ALA A 30 4.80 -1.72 10.91
CA ALA A 30 5.56 -1.60 12.15
C ALA A 30 4.95 -0.59 13.15
N GLU A 31 4.15 0.37 12.68
CA GLU A 31 3.47 1.36 13.54
C GLU A 31 2.23 0.77 14.27
N ASP A 32 1.81 -0.45 13.91
CA ASP A 32 0.65 -1.16 14.48
C ASP A 32 -0.65 -0.33 14.47
N ASP A 33 -0.78 0.59 13.50
CA ASP A 33 -1.94 1.45 13.29
C ASP A 33 -2.80 0.91 12.13
N PRO A 34 -4.02 0.41 12.41
CA PRO A 34 -4.89 -0.15 11.38
C PRO A 34 -5.41 0.89 10.38
N ALA A 35 -5.56 2.15 10.79
CA ALA A 35 -5.98 3.22 9.88
C ALA A 35 -4.86 3.61 8.93
N LEU A 36 -3.62 3.65 9.43
CA LEU A 36 -2.43 3.89 8.60
C LEU A 36 -2.21 2.75 7.61
N ALA A 37 -2.35 1.50 8.05
CA ALA A 37 -2.26 0.32 7.17
C ALA A 37 -3.30 0.37 6.05
N ALA A 38 -4.56 0.69 6.36
CA ALA A 38 -5.61 0.85 5.35
C ALA A 38 -5.27 1.93 4.32
N HIS A 39 -4.77 3.08 4.78
CA HIS A 39 -4.34 4.16 3.88
C HIS A 39 -3.17 3.76 2.97
N ALA A 40 -2.19 3.02 3.50
CA ALA A 40 -1.04 2.57 2.74
C ALA A 40 -1.43 1.56 1.65
N PHE A 41 -2.35 0.65 1.96
CA PHE A 41 -2.92 -0.28 1.00
C PHE A 41 -3.67 0.44 -0.14
N ASP A 42 -4.44 1.48 0.17
CA ASP A 42 -5.08 2.32 -0.85
C ASP A 42 -4.06 3.05 -1.73
N ALA A 43 -2.97 3.55 -1.14
CA ALA A 43 -1.89 4.19 -1.91
C ALA A 43 -1.21 3.19 -2.86
N VAL A 44 -0.90 1.98 -2.38
CA VAL A 44 -0.29 0.90 -3.16
C VAL A 44 -1.22 0.43 -4.30
N ALA A 45 -2.53 0.29 -4.04
CA ALA A 45 -3.51 -0.05 -5.05
C ALA A 45 -3.59 1.02 -6.17
N ARG A 46 -3.63 2.30 -5.78
CA ARG A 46 -3.64 3.44 -6.71
C ARG A 46 -2.37 3.52 -7.55
N ALA A 47 -1.20 3.37 -6.94
CA ALA A 47 0.11 3.41 -7.61
C ALA A 47 0.26 2.37 -8.72
N ARG A 48 -0.43 1.24 -8.60
CA ARG A 48 -0.35 0.12 -9.55
C ARG A 48 -1.47 0.11 -10.59
N GLY A 49 -2.27 1.18 -10.66
CA GLY A 49 -3.37 1.25 -11.61
C GLY A 49 -4.48 0.23 -11.32
N LEU A 50 -4.51 -0.35 -10.11
CA LEU A 50 -5.68 -1.05 -9.60
C LEU A 50 -6.70 0.02 -9.18
N ALA A 51 -7.21 0.77 -10.17
CA ALA A 51 -8.42 1.51 -9.98
C ALA A 51 -9.51 0.52 -9.55
N ARG A 52 -10.45 1.00 -8.72
CA ARG A 52 -11.57 0.27 -8.08
C ARG A 52 -12.35 -0.74 -8.95
N GLY A 53 -12.09 -0.87 -10.26
CA GLY A 53 -12.68 -1.85 -11.16
C GLY A 53 -12.00 -3.23 -11.23
N GLU A 54 -10.76 -3.40 -10.76
CA GLU A 54 -10.11 -4.74 -10.68
C GLU A 54 -10.46 -5.48 -9.37
N ALA A 55 -10.89 -4.72 -8.35
CA ALA A 55 -11.54 -5.27 -7.18
C ALA A 55 -12.91 -5.78 -7.64
N GLN A 56 -12.95 -7.05 -8.05
CA GLN A 56 -14.18 -7.80 -8.30
C GLN A 56 -15.21 -7.41 -7.23
N ASP A 57 -16.40 -6.96 -7.64
CA ASP A 57 -17.45 -6.43 -6.76
C ASP A 57 -17.58 -7.28 -5.48
N GLY A 58 -17.14 -6.72 -4.34
CA GLY A 58 -17.20 -7.37 -3.03
C GLY A 58 -15.93 -8.08 -2.54
N ALA A 59 -14.80 -8.04 -3.27
CA ALA A 59 -13.53 -8.57 -2.77
C ALA A 59 -13.04 -7.77 -1.54
N PRO A 60 -12.64 -8.43 -0.44
CA PRO A 60 -12.10 -7.73 0.72
C PRO A 60 -10.81 -6.99 0.32
N HIS A 61 -10.66 -5.77 0.83
CA HIS A 61 -9.54 -4.86 0.52
C HIS A 61 -8.17 -5.53 0.65
N LEU A 62 -7.99 -6.33 1.70
CA LEU A 62 -6.78 -7.12 1.92
C LEU A 62 -6.50 -8.12 0.79
N ALA A 63 -7.52 -8.78 0.23
CA ALA A 63 -7.32 -9.75 -0.86
C ALA A 63 -6.86 -9.07 -2.15
N VAL A 64 -7.34 -7.85 -2.42
CA VAL A 64 -6.88 -7.03 -3.56
C VAL A 64 -5.40 -6.70 -3.40
N VAL A 65 -4.99 -6.26 -2.19
CA VAL A 65 -3.59 -5.97 -1.86
C VAL A 65 -2.72 -7.22 -1.99
N MET A 66 -3.13 -8.36 -1.42
CA MET A 66 -2.37 -9.61 -1.50
C MET A 66 -2.20 -10.07 -2.95
N GLY A 67 -3.25 -9.96 -3.77
CA GLY A 67 -3.19 -10.25 -5.20
C GLY A 67 -2.20 -9.34 -5.92
N LEU A 68 -2.18 -8.04 -5.57
CA LEU A 68 -1.20 -7.11 -6.11
C LEU A 68 0.22 -7.48 -5.71
N LEU A 69 0.48 -7.72 -4.42
CA LEU A 69 1.80 -8.09 -3.93
C LEU A 69 2.30 -9.35 -4.63
N HIS A 70 1.45 -10.36 -4.78
CA HIS A 70 1.81 -11.60 -5.48
C HIS A 70 2.20 -11.34 -6.95
N ARG A 71 1.46 -10.48 -7.68
CA ARG A 71 1.83 -10.07 -9.05
C ARG A 71 3.19 -9.37 -9.12
N LEU A 72 3.63 -8.77 -8.02
CA LEU A 72 4.92 -8.11 -7.87
C LEU A 72 6.02 -9.01 -7.31
N GLY A 73 5.75 -10.31 -7.11
CA GLY A 73 6.70 -11.24 -6.48
C GLY A 73 6.87 -11.01 -4.97
N LEU A 74 5.97 -10.27 -4.34
CA LEU A 74 5.95 -9.96 -2.91
C LEU A 74 4.92 -10.82 -2.19
N ARG A 75 5.16 -11.07 -0.89
CA ARG A 75 4.21 -11.75 0.00
C ARG A 75 4.13 -11.01 1.32
N MET A 76 2.97 -11.04 1.97
CA MET A 76 2.87 -10.63 3.37
C MET A 76 3.08 -11.85 4.28
N SER A 77 3.55 -11.59 5.50
CA SER A 77 3.66 -12.60 6.56
C SER A 77 3.17 -12.05 7.88
N VAL A 78 2.65 -12.94 8.73
CA VAL A 78 2.32 -12.65 10.13
C VAL A 78 3.36 -13.35 11.00
N ALA A 79 3.92 -12.64 11.96
CA ALA A 79 4.89 -13.14 12.92
C ALA A 79 4.38 -12.89 14.35
N PRO A 80 4.76 -13.72 15.33
CA PRO A 80 4.44 -13.44 16.72
C PRO A 80 5.09 -12.13 17.16
N LEU A 81 4.33 -11.28 17.85
CA LEU A 81 4.89 -10.19 18.63
C LEU A 81 5.73 -10.84 19.75
N ALA A 82 7.03 -10.55 19.80
CA ALA A 82 7.93 -11.22 20.73
C ALA A 82 7.38 -11.18 22.17
N GLY A 83 7.07 -12.35 22.73
CA GLY A 83 6.62 -12.52 24.12
C GLY A 83 5.11 -12.69 24.34
N SER A 84 4.51 -13.77 23.83
CA SER A 84 3.26 -14.33 24.40
C SER A 84 3.58 -15.50 25.33
#